data_AF-A0A292SJ33-F1
#
_entry.id   AF-A0A292SJ33-F1
#
_cell.length_a   1.000
_cell.length_b   1.000
_cell.length_c   1.000
_cell.angle_alpha   90.00
_cell.angle_beta   90.00
_cell.angle_gamma   90.00
#
_symmetry.space_group_name_H-M   'P 1'
#
loop_
_entity.id
_entity.type
_entity.pdbx_description
1 polymer ?
#
loop_
_entity_poly.entity_id
_entity_poly.type
_entity_poly.pdbx_seq_one_letter_code
_entity_poly.pdbx_strand_id
1 'polypeptide(L)'
;MSMQHLNKDKVEILIKSIAQTVKEQRQNLCKSQRLLADEFAIQKSLLSRLENANNEPKIGSLWMVAEALGISASEFFKMVEEKLPEDFKLLD
;
A
#
# COMPACT_ATOMS: atom_id res chain seq x y z
N MET A 1 -21.07 -7.38 6.19
CA MET A 1 -21.61 -6.01 6.16
C MET A 1 -21.07 -5.33 4.92
N SER A 2 -21.94 -4.74 4.10
CA SER A 2 -21.55 -4.07 2.85
C SER A 2 -20.94 -2.71 3.17
N MET A 3 -19.76 -2.39 2.62
CA MET A 3 -19.05 -1.09 2.75
C MET A 3 -19.79 0.09 2.06
N GLN A 4 -21.12 0.01 1.92
CA GLN A 4 -21.98 0.92 1.15
C GLN A 4 -21.99 2.38 1.64
N HIS A 5 -21.34 2.71 2.77
CA HIS A 5 -21.30 4.05 3.34
C HIS A 5 -19.94 4.75 3.25
N LEU A 6 -18.92 4.13 2.62
CA LEU A 6 -17.62 4.78 2.48
C LEU A 6 -17.61 5.75 1.30
N ASN A 7 -17.11 6.96 1.54
CA ASN A 7 -16.89 7.94 0.49
C ASN A 7 -15.81 7.44 -0.48
N LYS A 8 -16.19 7.24 -1.75
CA LYS A 8 -15.32 6.66 -2.78
C LYS A 8 -14.05 7.48 -3.01
N ASP A 9 -14.15 8.80 -2.96
CA ASP A 9 -13.00 9.69 -3.17
C ASP A 9 -12.00 9.55 -2.02
N LYS A 10 -12.50 9.42 -0.78
CA LYS A 10 -11.65 9.17 0.40
C LYS A 10 -10.97 7.80 0.33
N VAL A 11 -11.69 6.77 -0.12
CA VAL A 11 -11.10 5.44 -0.36
C VAL A 11 -10.02 5.52 -1.43
N GLU A 12 -10.24 6.25 -2.52
CA GLU A 12 -9.25 6.42 -3.58
C GLU A 12 -7.99 7.13 -3.08
N ILE A 13 -8.14 8.18 -2.25
CA ILE A 13 -7.01 8.86 -1.59
C ILE A 13 -6.20 7.86 -0.76
N LEU A 14 -6.87 7.05 0.08
CA LEU A 14 -6.20 6.05 0.90
C LEU A 14 -5.42 5.02 0.06
N ILE A 15 -6.03 4.50 -1.01
CA ILE A 15 -5.38 3.53 -1.91
C ILE A 15 -4.15 4.17 -2.58
N LYS A 16 -4.23 5.43 -3.00
CA LYS A 16 -3.09 6.16 -3.58
C LYS A 16 -1.96 6.36 -2.57
N SER A 17 -2.26 6.72 -1.33
CA SER A 17 -1.25 6.88 -0.27
C SER A 17 -0.56 5.55 0.07
N ILE A 18 -1.30 4.44 0.06
CA ILE A 18 -0.75 3.08 0.17
C ILE A 18 0.18 2.76 -1.01
N ALA A 19 -0.29 2.95 -2.25
CA ALA A 19 0.46 2.68 -3.46
C ALA A 19 1.79 3.44 -3.51
N GLN A 20 1.74 4.74 -3.16
CA GLN A 20 2.90 5.60 -3.08
C GLN A 20 3.88 5.13 -2.00
N THR A 21 3.40 4.75 -0.82
CA THR A 21 4.26 4.25 0.27
C THR A 21 5.00 2.97 -0.13
N VAL A 22 4.30 2.01 -0.74
CA VAL A 22 4.94 0.78 -1.24
C VAL A 22 6.04 1.11 -2.26
N LYS A 23 5.75 2.01 -3.20
CA LYS A 23 6.66 2.39 -4.27
C LYS A 23 7.92 3.08 -3.73
N GLU A 24 7.75 4.04 -2.84
CA GLU A 24 8.85 4.78 -2.20
C GLU A 24 9.75 3.84 -1.40
N GLN A 25 9.16 2.99 -0.55
CA GLN A 25 9.97 2.07 0.26
C GLN A 25 10.72 1.05 -0.59
N ARG A 26 10.11 0.54 -1.67
CA ARG A 26 10.84 -0.30 -2.62
C ARG A 26 12.00 0.45 -3.28
N GLN A 27 11.78 1.71 -3.67
CA GLN A 27 12.81 2.55 -4.29
C GLN A 27 13.93 2.89 -3.31
N ASN A 28 13.64 3.07 -2.02
CA ASN A 28 14.64 3.25 -0.96
C ASN A 28 15.56 2.03 -0.80
N LEU A 29 15.04 0.82 -1.08
CA LEU A 29 15.84 -0.40 -1.16
C LEU A 29 16.64 -0.52 -2.47
N CYS A 30 16.52 0.43 -3.39
CA CYS A 30 17.10 0.39 -4.75
C CYS A 30 16.68 -0.85 -5.57
N LYS A 31 15.49 -1.42 -5.28
CA LYS A 31 15.01 -2.63 -5.95
C LYS A 31 14.01 -2.31 -7.04
N SER A 32 14.03 -3.04 -8.14
CA SER A 32 12.90 -3.04 -9.09
C SER A 32 11.72 -3.86 -8.53
N GLN A 33 10.51 -3.68 -9.07
CA GLN A 33 9.38 -4.56 -8.72
C GLN A 33 9.70 -6.04 -8.97
N ARG A 34 10.44 -6.33 -10.04
CA ARG A 34 10.85 -7.70 -10.40
C ARG A 34 11.82 -8.27 -9.37
N LEU A 35 12.83 -7.49 -8.97
CA LEU A 35 13.83 -7.92 -8.01
C LEU A 35 13.21 -8.24 -6.65
N LEU A 36 12.38 -7.34 -6.12
CA LEU A 36 11.69 -7.57 -4.84
C LEU A 36 10.73 -8.77 -4.92
N ALA A 37 10.03 -8.92 -6.04
CA ALA A 37 9.16 -10.08 -6.28
C ALA A 37 9.93 -11.41 -6.24
N ASP A 38 11.06 -11.47 -6.95
CA ASP A 38 11.85 -12.70 -7.08
C ASP A 38 12.51 -13.09 -5.73
N GLU A 39 12.97 -12.12 -4.92
CA GLU A 39 13.59 -12.38 -3.61
C GLU A 39 12.63 -12.98 -2.57
N PHE A 40 11.36 -12.57 -2.58
CA PHE A 40 10.37 -12.95 -1.56
C PHE A 40 9.28 -13.87 -2.12
N ALA A 41 9.47 -14.42 -3.33
CA ALA A 41 8.47 -15.23 -4.04
C ALA A 41 7.09 -14.55 -4.16
N ILE A 42 7.08 -13.21 -4.26
CA ILE A 42 5.87 -12.42 -4.47
C ILE A 42 5.57 -12.36 -5.97
N GLN A 43 4.31 -12.47 -6.36
CA GLN A 43 3.94 -12.25 -7.76
C GLN A 43 4.24 -10.79 -8.17
N LYS A 44 5.09 -10.57 -9.18
CA LYS A 44 5.37 -9.21 -9.71
C LYS A 44 4.11 -8.44 -10.09
N SER A 45 3.07 -9.13 -10.55
CA SER A 45 1.76 -8.52 -10.85
C SER A 45 1.05 -7.97 -9.61
N LEU A 46 1.29 -8.53 -8.42
CA LEU A 46 0.78 -7.98 -7.16
C LEU A 46 1.42 -6.62 -6.87
N LEU A 47 2.76 -6.54 -6.90
CA LEU A 47 3.49 -5.28 -6.69
C LEU A 47 3.08 -4.23 -7.73
N SER A 48 2.95 -4.63 -8.99
CA SER A 48 2.51 -3.73 -10.05
C SER A 48 1.09 -3.21 -9.84
N ARG A 49 0.14 -4.04 -9.38
CA ARG A 49 -1.22 -3.58 -9.08
C ARG A 49 -1.25 -2.65 -7.86
N LEU A 50 -0.49 -2.98 -6.83
CA LEU A 50 -0.35 -2.18 -5.61
C LEU A 50 0.19 -0.78 -5.93
N GLU A 51 1.35 -0.70 -6.59
CA GLU A 51 2.01 0.58 -6.85
C GLU A 51 1.27 1.48 -7.86
N ASN A 52 0.33 0.92 -8.63
CA ASN A 52 -0.51 1.66 -9.57
C ASN A 52 -1.90 2.01 -9.00
N ALA A 53 -2.21 1.65 -7.75
CA ALA A 53 -3.54 1.87 -7.15
C ALA A 53 -4.70 1.23 -7.95
N ASN A 54 -4.44 0.15 -8.71
CA ASN A 54 -5.44 -0.43 -9.63
C ASN A 54 -6.63 -1.09 -8.92
N ASN A 55 -6.45 -1.54 -7.67
CA ASN A 55 -7.50 -2.17 -6.88
C ASN A 55 -7.24 -1.98 -5.40
N GLU A 56 -8.30 -2.13 -4.60
CA GLU A 56 -8.17 -2.17 -3.16
C GLU A 56 -7.32 -3.38 -2.74
N PRO A 57 -6.22 -3.16 -2.01
CA PRO A 57 -5.37 -4.24 -1.57
C PRO A 57 -5.96 -4.97 -0.38
N LYS A 58 -5.82 -6.30 -0.37
CA LYS A 58 -6.17 -7.09 0.81
C LYS A 58 -5.15 -6.86 1.92
N ILE A 59 -5.59 -6.87 3.17
CA ILE A 59 -4.73 -6.68 4.33
C ILE A 59 -3.53 -7.66 4.36
N GLY A 60 -3.75 -8.93 4.00
CA GLY A 60 -2.66 -9.91 3.93
C GLY A 60 -1.62 -9.60 2.85
N SER A 61 -2.03 -8.97 1.74
CA SER A 61 -1.09 -8.51 0.71
C SER A 61 -0.26 -7.33 1.19
N LEU A 62 -0.87 -6.39 1.92
CA LEU A 62 -0.15 -5.28 2.53
C LEU A 62 0.87 -5.77 3.57
N TRP A 63 0.46 -6.70 4.42
CA TRP A 63 1.31 -7.27 5.46
C TRP A 63 2.55 -7.96 4.89
N MET A 64 2.34 -8.85 3.92
CA MET A 64 3.42 -9.56 3.22
C MET A 64 4.39 -8.58 2.52
N VAL A 65 3.86 -7.52 1.90
CA VAL A 65 4.70 -6.52 1.23
C VAL A 65 5.47 -5.66 2.23
N ALA A 66 4.88 -5.31 3.38
CA ALA A 66 5.61 -4.61 4.45
C ALA A 66 6.81 -5.42 4.95
N GLU A 67 6.62 -6.73 5.18
CA GLU A 67 7.71 -7.63 5.58
C GLU A 67 8.80 -7.74 4.49
N ALA A 68 8.41 -7.85 3.21
CA ALA A 68 9.37 -7.87 2.10
C ALA A 68 10.13 -6.54 1.94
N LEU A 69 9.52 -5.43 2.33
CA LEU A 69 10.15 -4.10 2.39
C LEU A 69 11.05 -3.93 3.63
N GLY A 70 11.08 -4.92 4.54
CA GLY A 70 11.89 -4.88 5.76
C GLY A 70 11.33 -3.96 6.85
N ILE A 71 10.04 -3.65 6.81
CA ILE A 71 9.36 -2.76 7.77
C ILE A 71 8.20 -3.46 8.46
N SER A 72 7.88 -3.03 9.68
CA SER A 72 6.71 -3.55 10.38
C SER A 72 5.41 -3.04 9.75
N ALA A 73 4.31 -3.80 9.86
CA ALA A 73 3.00 -3.34 9.39
C ALA A 73 2.57 -2.03 10.08
N SER A 74 2.87 -1.86 11.37
CA SER A 74 2.60 -0.61 12.10
C SER A 74 3.35 0.58 11.53
N GLU A 75 4.62 0.39 11.20
CA GLU A 75 5.45 1.44 10.60
C GLU A 75 4.98 1.77 9.19
N PHE A 76 4.62 0.76 8.40
CA PHE A 76 4.01 0.95 7.09
C PHE A 76 2.75 1.82 7.18
N PHE A 77 1.82 1.53 8.09
CA PHE A 77 0.60 2.33 8.22
C PHE A 77 0.87 3.74 8.74
N LYS A 78 1.85 3.92 9.63
CA LYS A 78 2.31 5.25 10.04
C LYS A 78 2.79 6.09 8.84
N MET A 79 3.59 5.50 7.95
CA MET A 79 4.06 6.17 6.73
C MET A 79 2.93 6.46 5.74
N VAL A 80 1.86 5.66 5.75
CA VAL A 80 0.65 5.94 4.96
C VAL A 80 -0.10 7.13 5.55
N GLU A 81 -0.29 7.17 6.87
CA GLU A 81 -0.95 8.28 7.57
C GLU A 81 -0.26 9.62 7.32
N GLU A 82 1.06 9.65 7.31
CA GLU A 82 1.86 10.84 7.00
C GLU A 82 1.63 11.39 5.58
N LYS A 83 1.09 10.58 4.66
CA LYS A 83 0.75 10.99 3.28
C LYS A 83 -0.73 11.33 3.09
N LEU A 84 -1.58 11.07 4.09
CA LEU A 84 -2.98 11.43 4.00
C LEU A 84 -3.14 12.94 4.22
N PRO A 85 -4.20 13.56 3.67
CA PRO A 85 -4.55 14.94 3.99
C PRO A 85 -4.70 15.16 5.50
N GLU A 86 -4.46 16.40 5.94
CA GLU A 86 -4.71 16.79 7.33
C GLU A 86 -6.18 16.51 7.71
N ASP A 87 -6.40 16.01 8.93
CA ASP A 87 -7.71 15.59 9.44
C ASP A 87 -8.44 14.53 8.60
N PHE A 88 -7.71 13.71 7.82
CA PHE A 88 -8.32 12.65 7.02
C PHE A 88 -9.09 11.66 7.91
N LYS A 89 -10.38 11.50 7.60
CA LYS A 89 -11.26 10.48 8.19
C LYS A 89 -12.02 9.76 7.11
N LEU A 90 -11.88 8.44 7.06
CA LEU A 90 -12.55 7.60 6.07
C LEU A 90 -14.07 7.53 6.31
N LEU A 91 -14.48 7.59 7.57
CA LEU A 91 -15.86 7.76 8.00
C LEU A 91 -16.15 9.26 8.14
N ASP A 92 -17.38 9.66 7.84
CA ASP A 92 -17.86 11.02 8.12
C ASP A 92 -18.20 11.19 9.61
#